data_AF-A0A9D8L002-F1
#
_entry.id   AF-A0A9D8L002-F1
#
_cell.length_a   1.000
_cell.length_b   1.000
_cell.length_c   1.000
_cell.angle_alpha   90.00
_cell.angle_beta   90.00
_cell.angle_gamma   90.00
#
_symmetry.space_group_name_H-M   'P 1'
#
loop_
_entity.id
_entity.type
_entity.pdbx_description
1 polymer ?
#
loop_
_entity_poly.entity_id
_entity_poly.type
_entity_poly.pdbx_seq_one_letter_code
_entity_poly.pdbx_strand_id
1 'polypeptide(L)'
;LGERLRVAVQAIPAGVLPESVTISVGVAGMRALQPQPPEALLAGADAALYAAKRAGRNRVETWVEAGPAQGMGISPPMPSSVY
;
A
#
# COMPACT_ATOMS: atom_id res chain seq x y z
N LEU A 1 -0.12 -11.55 -6.12
CA LEU A 1 -0.75 -12.58 -5.26
C LEU A 1 -2.06 -12.07 -4.64
N GLY A 2 -2.07 -10.90 -3.99
CA GLY A 2 -3.27 -10.36 -3.33
C GLY A 2 -4.53 -10.34 -4.21
N GLU A 3 -4.40 -9.92 -5.48
CA GLU A 3 -5.55 -9.87 -6.39
C GLU A 3 -6.13 -11.25 -6.72
N ARG A 4 -5.26 -12.27 -6.82
CA ARG A 4 -5.72 -13.65 -7.03
C ARG A 4 -6.55 -14.16 -5.86
N LEU A 5 -6.16 -13.82 -4.63
CA LEU A 5 -6.93 -14.18 -3.43
C LEU A 5 -8.27 -13.44 -3.39
N ARG A 6 -8.28 -12.15 -3.71
CA ARG A 6 -9.50 -11.33 -3.74
C ARG A 6 -10.54 -11.92 -4.70
N VAL A 7 -10.12 -12.24 -5.92
CA VAL A 7 -10.99 -12.85 -6.94
C VAL A 7 -11.45 -14.24 -6.51
N ALA A 8 -10.56 -15.08 -5.97
CA ALA A 8 -10.92 -16.43 -5.55
C ALA A 8 -11.97 -16.44 -4.44
N VAL A 9 -11.86 -15.54 -3.46
CA VAL A 9 -12.86 -15.43 -2.38
C VAL A 9 -14.19 -14.87 -2.91
N GLN A 10 -14.14 -13.86 -3.78
CA GLN A 10 -15.35 -13.30 -4.38
C GLN A 10 -16.09 -14.33 -5.26
N ALA A 11 -15.38 -15.30 -5.83
CA ALA A 11 -15.93 -16.34 -6.68
C ALA A 11 -16.51 -17.55 -5.90
N ILE A 12 -16.48 -17.53 -4.56
CA ILE A 12 -17.07 -18.61 -3.76
C ILE A 12 -18.58 -18.72 -4.11
N PRO A 13 -19.05 -19.90 -4.56
CA PRO A 13 -20.45 -20.06 -4.94
C PRO A 13 -21.41 -19.83 -3.78
N ALA A 14 -22.59 -19.30 -4.09
CA ALA A 14 -23.69 -19.20 -3.14
C ALA A 14 -24.04 -20.60 -2.59
N GLY A 15 -24.24 -20.70 -1.28
CA GLY A 15 -24.54 -21.96 -0.58
C GLY A 15 -23.33 -22.67 0.02
N VAL A 16 -22.10 -22.29 -0.34
CA VAL A 16 -20.89 -22.71 0.41
C VAL A 16 -20.74 -21.88 1.70
N LEU A 17 -21.07 -20.59 1.61
CA LEU A 17 -21.13 -19.68 2.74
C LEU A 17 -22.57 -19.18 2.94
N PRO A 18 -22.96 -18.83 4.19
CA PRO A 18 -24.29 -18.28 4.48
C PRO A 18 -24.58 -16.99 3.72
N GLU A 19 -23.54 -16.22 3.38
CA GLU A 19 -23.62 -14.95 2.67
C GLU A 19 -22.44 -14.77 1.71
N SER A 20 -22.62 -13.93 0.68
CA SER A 20 -21.53 -13.56 -0.23
C SER A 20 -20.48 -12.72 0.50
N VAL A 21 -19.26 -13.24 0.60
CA VAL A 21 -18.15 -12.56 1.28
C VAL A 21 -17.13 -12.03 0.29
N THR A 22 -16.46 -10.95 0.68
CA THR A 22 -15.29 -10.41 -0.04
C THR A 22 -14.17 -10.13 0.96
N ILE A 23 -12.93 -10.04 0.46
CA ILE A 23 -11.78 -9.65 1.27
C ILE A 23 -11.18 -8.34 0.76
N SER A 24 -10.62 -7.58 1.69
CA SER A 24 -9.69 -6.49 1.37
C SER A 24 -8.30 -6.95 1.75
N VAL A 25 -7.30 -6.62 0.94
CA VAL A 25 -5.92 -7.11 1.13
C VAL A 25 -4.97 -5.93 1.16
N GLY A 26 -4.15 -5.84 2.20
CA GLY A 26 -3.02 -4.93 2.25
C GLY A 26 -1.73 -5.69 1.94
N VAL A 27 -0.88 -5.12 1.09
CA VAL A 27 0.40 -5.72 0.73
C VAL A 27 1.51 -4.71 1.02
N ALA A 28 2.56 -5.12 1.73
CA ALA A 28 3.77 -4.34 1.88
C ALA A 28 4.94 -5.07 1.22
N GLY A 29 5.86 -4.29 0.65
CA GLY A 29 7.13 -4.76 0.15
C GLY A 29 8.23 -3.78 0.51
N MET A 30 9.46 -4.29 0.64
CA MET A 30 10.67 -3.50 0.81
C MET A 30 11.54 -3.61 -0.44
N ARG A 31 12.43 -2.64 -0.64
CA ARG A 31 13.47 -2.75 -1.66
C ARG A 31 14.56 -3.69 -1.14
N ALA A 32 15.06 -4.59 -1.98
CA ALA A 32 16.07 -5.58 -1.58
C ALA A 32 17.35 -4.96 -0.98
N LEU A 33 17.70 -3.74 -1.42
CA LEU A 33 18.88 -3.01 -0.95
C LEU A 33 18.60 -2.09 0.25
N GLN A 34 17.37 -2.07 0.77
CA GLN A 34 16.95 -1.28 1.92
C GLN A 34 16.10 -2.19 2.84
N PRO A 35 16.74 -3.12 3.55
CA PRO A 35 16.03 -4.04 4.42
C PRO A 35 15.34 -3.29 5.56
N GLN A 36 14.06 -3.56 5.73
CA GLN A 36 13.25 -3.03 6.81
C GLN A 36 13.04 -4.11 7.89
N PRO A 37 12.87 -3.72 9.16
CA PRO A 37 12.50 -4.68 10.19
C PRO A 37 11.14 -5.31 9.84
N PRO A 38 10.92 -6.60 10.13
CA PRO A 38 9.66 -7.29 9.84
C PRO A 38 8.42 -6.55 10.36
N GLU A 39 8.54 -5.90 11.51
CA GLU A 39 7.48 -5.12 12.14
C GLU A 39 7.04 -3.92 11.27
N ALA A 40 7.98 -3.28 10.56
CA ALA A 40 7.67 -2.19 9.64
C ALA A 40 6.90 -2.69 8.41
N LEU A 41 7.24 -3.87 7.88
CA LEU A 41 6.47 -4.49 6.80
C LEU A 41 5.06 -4.87 7.25
N LEU A 42 4.92 -5.44 8.45
CA LEU A 42 3.60 -5.78 9.00
C LEU A 42 2.74 -4.53 9.20
N ALA A 43 3.31 -3.48 9.78
CA ALA A 43 2.62 -2.20 9.95
C ALA A 43 2.24 -1.57 8.60
N GLY A 44 3.13 -1.63 7.59
CA GLY A 44 2.83 -1.19 6.24
C GLY A 44 1.68 -1.98 5.60
N ALA A 45 1.67 -3.30 5.75
CA ALA A 45 0.62 -4.15 5.22
C ALA A 45 -0.73 -3.85 5.90
N ASP A 46 -0.74 -3.62 7.21
CA ASP A 46 -1.96 -3.22 7.93
C ASP A 46 -2.44 -1.84 7.51
N ALA A 47 -1.54 -0.87 7.33
CA ALA A 47 -1.89 0.46 6.84
C ALA A 47 -2.53 0.40 5.44
N ALA A 48 -1.98 -0.42 4.53
CA ALA A 48 -2.58 -0.67 3.22
C ALA A 48 -3.95 -1.35 3.35
N LEU A 49 -4.10 -2.34 4.23
CA LEU A 49 -5.39 -2.99 4.48
C LEU A 49 -6.44 -1.99 4.98
N TYR A 50 -6.06 -1.09 5.87
CA TYR A 50 -6.94 -0.03 6.35
C TYR A 50 -7.31 0.96 5.25
N ALA A 51 -6.37 1.34 4.38
CA ALA A 51 -6.66 2.15 3.20
C ALA A 51 -7.69 1.45 2.31
N ALA A 52 -7.52 0.15 2.05
CA ALA A 52 -8.46 -0.65 1.26
C ALA A 52 -9.86 -0.64 1.86
N LYS A 53 -9.96 -0.79 3.20
CA LYS A 53 -11.23 -0.74 3.93
C LYS A 53 -11.90 0.63 3.84
N ARG A 54 -11.13 1.72 3.93
CA ARG A 54 -11.63 3.10 3.85
C ARG A 54 -12.05 3.49 2.44
N ALA A 55 -11.38 2.96 1.42
CA ALA A 55 -11.68 3.17 0.00
C ALA A 55 -12.79 2.26 -0.55
N GLY A 56 -13.70 1.78 0.31
CA GLY A 56 -14.88 1.00 -0.11
C GLY A 56 -14.72 -0.52 -0.12
N ARG A 57 -13.65 -1.08 0.47
CA ARG A 57 -13.42 -2.53 0.64
C ARG A 57 -13.31 -3.27 -0.71
N ASN A 58 -13.28 -4.60 -0.66
CA ASN A 58 -13.15 -5.51 -1.81
C ASN A 58 -12.07 -5.07 -2.81
N ARG A 59 -10.87 -4.75 -2.29
CA ARG A 59 -9.75 -4.28 -3.11
C ARG A 59 -8.41 -4.63 -2.48
N VAL A 60 -7.37 -4.49 -3.29
CA VAL A 60 -5.98 -4.64 -2.86
C VAL A 60 -5.34 -3.27 -2.86
N GLU A 61 -4.72 -2.91 -1.76
CA GLU A 61 -3.88 -1.71 -1.66
C GLU A 61 -2.45 -2.12 -1.32
N THR A 62 -1.50 -1.33 -1.78
CA THR A 62 -0.08 -1.57 -1.55
C THR A 62 0.53 -0.44 -0.73
N TRP A 63 1.25 -0.80 0.32
CA TRP A 63 2.15 0.12 0.99
C TRP A 63 3.49 0.08 0.28
N VAL A 64 3.90 1.25 -0.18
CA VAL A 64 5.24 1.48 -0.72
C VAL A 64 5.98 2.28 0.33
N GLU A 65 7.12 1.77 0.78
CA GLU A 65 8.04 2.55 1.59
C GLU A 65 8.30 3.88 0.89
N ALA A 66 8.07 4.99 1.61
CA ALA A 66 8.58 6.26 1.17
C ALA A 66 10.10 6.18 1.22
N GLY A 67 10.73 5.85 0.09
CA GLY A 67 12.17 6.01 -0.07
C GLY A 67 12.55 7.45 0.28
N PRO A 68 13.82 7.73 0.62
CA PRO A 68 14.23 9.11 0.87
C PRO A 68 13.78 9.91 -0.34
N ALA A 69 12.92 10.91 -0.10
CA ALA A 69 12.55 11.88 -1.12
C ALA A 69 13.86 12.26 -1.79
N GLN A 70 14.02 11.90 -3.07
CA GLN A 70 15.18 12.36 -3.82
C GLN A 70 15.19 13.86 -3.60
N GLY A 71 16.25 14.37 -2.97
CA GLY A 71 16.46 15.79 -2.81
C GLY A 71 16.40 16.40 -4.19
N MET A 72 15.24 16.92 -4.56
CA MET A 72 15.11 17.77 -5.72
C MET A 72 15.68 19.10 -5.27
N GLY A 73 17.00 19.17 -5.34
CA GLY A 73 17.76 20.39 -5.33
C GLY A 73 17.25 21.27 -6.46
N ILE A 74 16.32 22.14 -6.11
CA ILE A 74 16.16 23.44 -6.73
C ILE A 74 16.04 24.43 -5.56
N SER A 75 17.20 24.79 -5.00
CA SER A 75 17.31 26.11 -4.42
C SER A 75 17.07 27.10 -5.57
N PRO A 76 16.00 27.90 -5.58
CA PRO A 76 15.89 28.96 -6.57
C PRO A 76 17.09 29.92 -6.35
N PRO A 77 17.77 30.39 -7.40
CA PRO A 77 18.80 31.40 -7.23
C PRO A 77 18.15 32.63 -6.58
N MET A 78 18.65 33.02 -5.40
CA MET A 78 18.36 34.32 -4.80
C MET A 78 18.75 35.37 -5.85
N PRO A 79 17.87 36.27 -6.29
CA PRO A 79 18.30 37.38 -7.11
C PRO A 79 19.24 38.25 -6.28
N SER A 80 20.47 38.38 -6.75
CA SER A 80 21.44 39.35 -6.27
C SER A 80 20.90 40.76 -6.51
N SER A 81 20.22 41.34 -5.53
CA SER A 81 20.07 42.79 -5.46
C SER A 81 21.13 43.31 -4.51
N VAL A 82 22.29 43.60 -5.08
CA VAL A 82 23.08 44.75 -4.66
C VAL A 82 22.19 45.96 -4.96
N TYR A 83 21.64 46.58 -3.92
CA TYR A 83 21.43 48.03 -3.72
C TYR A 83 20.89 48.24 -2.32
#